data_AF-A0A4C1Y5X4-F1
#
_entry.id   AF-A0A4C1Y5X4-F1
#
_cell.length_a   1.000
_cell.length_b   1.000
_cell.length_c   1.000
_cell.angle_alpha   90.00
_cell.angle_beta   90.00
_cell.angle_gamma   90.00
#
_symmetry.space_group_name_H-M   'P 1'
#
loop_
_entity.id
_entity.type
_entity.pdbx_description
1 polymer ?
#
loop_
_entity_poly.entity_id
_entity_poly.type
_entity_poly.pdbx_seq_one_letter_code
_entity_poly.pdbx_strand_id
1 'polypeptide(L)'
;MENKVQFHTYVLDEERKLKVVIRGVPKDIETDDIKSDLVNKGFPVFAVYRITGRDGSSTGLVLAVLPKTDEARAISRNLSKVCGLSGIRVEAPHKRGMPGQCHRCQRYGHASANCHVQSRCVKCFVLHWTSECSRSKDSGDKPACVNCGQEHTANCEGCPKASKVVFKPTNRIDKKQFNNKKATPARDTSNPPPLRHEKIP
;
A
#
# COMPACT_ATOMS: atom_id res chain seq x y z
N MET A 1 -8.12 36.99 25.00
CA MET A 1 -7.14 36.15 24.29
C MET A 1 -7.74 34.75 24.17
N GLU A 2 -8.17 34.35 22.99
CA GLU A 2 -8.68 32.99 22.78
C GLU A 2 -7.53 31.99 22.90
N ASN A 3 -7.59 31.11 23.89
CA ASN A 3 -6.69 29.97 24.00
C ASN A 3 -6.96 29.01 22.83
N LYS A 4 -6.23 29.17 21.73
CA LYS A 4 -6.32 28.28 20.57
C LYS A 4 -5.70 26.93 20.94
N VAL A 5 -6.52 26.02 21.45
CA VAL A 5 -6.13 24.66 21.83
C VAL A 5 -5.48 23.96 20.63
N GLN A 6 -4.30 23.39 20.83
CA GLN A 6 -3.61 22.61 19.80
C GLN A 6 -4.04 21.14 19.91
N PHE A 7 -4.57 20.58 18.82
CA PHE A 7 -5.05 19.19 18.79
C PHE A 7 -4.82 18.55 17.43
N HIS A 8 -4.98 17.23 17.37
CA HIS A 8 -5.11 16.47 16.14
C HIS A 8 -6.25 15.46 16.27
N THR A 9 -6.90 15.15 15.15
CA THR A 9 -7.97 14.17 15.07
C THR A 9 -7.54 12.96 14.24
N TYR A 10 -8.37 11.92 14.21
CA TYR A 10 -8.13 10.72 13.43
C TYR A 10 -9.25 10.51 12.43
N VAL A 11 -8.90 10.00 11.26
CA VAL A 11 -9.88 9.60 10.24
C VAL A 11 -10.65 8.40 10.77
N LEU A 12 -11.98 8.50 10.77
CA LEU A 12 -12.91 7.42 11.12
C LEU A 12 -12.67 6.21 10.21
N ASP A 13 -12.94 5.00 10.69
CA ASP A 13 -12.59 3.79 9.92
C ASP A 13 -13.42 3.67 8.63
N GLU A 14 -14.64 4.18 8.65
CA GLU A 14 -15.60 4.24 7.55
C GLU A 14 -15.14 5.21 6.44
N GLU A 15 -14.46 6.29 6.83
CA GLU A 15 -13.89 7.28 5.90
C GLU A 15 -12.56 6.85 5.30
N ARG A 16 -11.95 5.77 5.84
CA ARG A 16 -10.69 5.26 5.30
C ARG A 16 -10.92 4.69 3.91
N LYS A 17 -9.95 4.93 3.04
CA LYS A 17 -9.96 4.46 1.67
C LYS A 17 -9.19 3.14 1.56
N LEU A 18 -9.75 2.18 0.83
CA LEU A 18 -9.01 1.02 0.36
C LEU A 18 -8.12 1.45 -0.81
N LYS A 19 -6.87 0.99 -0.81
CA LYS A 19 -5.94 1.23 -1.90
C LYS A 19 -5.42 -0.12 -2.39
N VAL A 20 -5.44 -0.32 -3.70
CA VAL A 20 -4.92 -1.53 -4.36
C VAL A 20 -4.04 -1.16 -5.55
N VAL A 21 -3.02 -1.97 -5.80
CA VAL A 21 -2.15 -1.86 -6.97
C VAL A 21 -2.57 -2.93 -7.97
N ILE A 22 -2.89 -2.50 -9.18
CA ILE A 22 -3.20 -3.35 -10.32
C ILE A 22 -1.95 -3.42 -11.20
N ARG A 23 -1.44 -4.63 -11.44
CA ARG A 23 -0.28 -4.90 -12.28
C ARG A 23 -0.70 -5.46 -13.63
N GLY A 24 0.11 -5.16 -14.65
CA GLY A 24 -0.05 -5.71 -15.99
C GLY A 24 -0.91 -4.84 -16.90
N VAL A 25 -1.11 -3.56 -16.54
CA VAL A 25 -1.84 -2.62 -17.40
C VAL A 25 -0.83 -1.80 -18.21
N PRO A 26 -0.78 -1.93 -19.54
CA PRO A 26 0.07 -1.16 -20.44
C PRO A 26 -0.06 0.36 -20.24
N LYS A 27 0.97 1.08 -20.69
CA LYS A 27 1.12 2.53 -20.47
C LYS A 27 0.25 3.38 -21.40
N ASP A 28 -0.19 2.80 -22.50
CA ASP A 28 -1.10 3.33 -23.51
C ASP A 28 -2.57 3.34 -23.07
N ILE A 29 -2.90 2.62 -21.99
CA ILE A 29 -4.26 2.67 -21.43
C ILE A 29 -4.36 3.81 -20.42
N GLU A 30 -5.24 4.75 -20.75
CA GLU A 30 -5.55 5.93 -19.95
C GLU A 30 -6.24 5.57 -18.63
N THR A 31 -5.99 6.40 -17.60
CA THR A 31 -6.53 6.14 -16.26
C THR A 31 -8.05 6.24 -16.19
N ASP A 32 -8.66 7.02 -17.07
CA ASP A 32 -10.12 7.21 -17.13
C ASP A 32 -10.84 6.00 -17.73
N ASP A 33 -10.24 5.33 -18.72
CA ASP A 33 -10.74 4.07 -19.27
C ASP A 33 -10.68 2.96 -18.22
N ILE A 34 -9.59 2.90 -17.46
CA ILE A 34 -9.43 1.95 -16.36
C ILE A 34 -10.46 2.23 -15.27
N LYS A 35 -10.66 3.50 -14.90
CA LYS A 35 -11.67 3.88 -13.91
C LYS A 35 -13.06 3.45 -14.37
N SER A 36 -13.41 3.73 -15.62
CA SER A 36 -14.72 3.39 -16.19
C SER A 36 -14.94 1.88 -16.25
N ASP A 37 -13.94 1.10 -16.67
CA ASP A 37 -14.02 -0.36 -16.71
C ASP A 37 -14.17 -0.97 -15.30
N LEU A 38 -13.46 -0.45 -14.30
CA LEU A 38 -13.60 -0.90 -12.92
C LEU A 38 -15.01 -0.62 -12.37
N VAL A 39 -15.56 0.57 -12.65
CA VAL A 39 -16.93 0.94 -12.25
C VAL A 39 -17.95 0.05 -12.95
N ASN A 40 -17.80 -0.19 -14.26
CA ASN A 40 -18.69 -1.06 -15.04
C ASN A 40 -18.67 -2.51 -14.56
N LYS A 41 -17.56 -2.97 -13.97
CA LYS A 41 -17.44 -4.29 -13.32
C LYS A 41 -18.03 -4.33 -11.90
N GLY A 42 -18.60 -3.23 -11.42
CA GLY A 42 -19.23 -3.15 -10.09
C GLY A 42 -18.27 -2.81 -8.95
N PHE A 43 -17.04 -2.36 -9.25
CA PHE A 43 -16.13 -1.89 -8.20
C PHE A 43 -16.26 -0.37 -8.02
N PRO A 44 -16.64 0.13 -6.83
CA PRO A 44 -16.71 1.57 -6.59
C PRO A 44 -15.29 2.15 -6.51
N VAL A 45 -14.96 3.10 -7.38
CA VAL A 45 -13.62 3.71 -7.44
C VAL A 45 -13.72 5.23 -7.35
N PHE A 46 -13.00 5.82 -6.40
CA PHE A 46 -12.86 7.28 -6.30
C PHE A 46 -11.89 7.82 -7.34
N ALA A 47 -10.70 7.22 -7.42
CA ALA A 47 -9.61 7.68 -8.27
C ALA A 47 -8.71 6.54 -8.69
N VAL A 48 -8.10 6.71 -9.87
CA VAL A 48 -7.12 5.81 -10.47
C VAL A 48 -5.90 6.64 -10.81
N TYR A 49 -4.71 6.18 -10.44
CA TYR A 49 -3.44 6.86 -10.73
C TYR A 49 -2.46 5.88 -11.34
N ARG A 50 -1.79 6.28 -12.42
CA ARG A 50 -0.63 5.53 -12.90
C ARG A 50 0.56 5.76 -11.99
N ILE A 51 1.21 4.68 -11.57
CA ILE A 51 2.45 4.79 -10.80
C ILE A 51 3.59 5.05 -11.80
N THR A 52 4.41 6.05 -11.52
CA THR A 52 5.60 6.38 -12.31
C THR A 52 6.88 5.91 -11.61
N GLY A 53 7.90 5.61 -12.41
CA GLY A 53 9.26 5.38 -11.94
C GLY A 53 9.86 6.65 -11.33
N ARG A 54 11.00 6.51 -10.65
CA ARG A 54 11.71 7.67 -10.07
C ARG A 54 12.23 8.63 -11.13
N ASP A 55 12.47 8.12 -12.32
CA ASP A 55 12.86 8.84 -13.54
C ASP A 55 11.66 9.48 -14.27
N GLY A 56 10.44 9.32 -13.75
CA GLY A 56 9.21 9.80 -14.37
C GLY A 56 8.65 8.85 -15.44
N SER A 57 9.28 7.71 -15.70
CA SER A 57 8.77 6.75 -16.68
C SER A 57 7.41 6.17 -16.27
N SER A 58 6.49 6.03 -17.23
CA SER A 58 5.20 5.39 -16.98
C SER A 58 5.40 3.89 -16.77
N THR A 59 4.81 3.34 -15.69
CA THR A 59 4.91 1.91 -15.39
C THR A 59 3.63 1.16 -15.72
N GLY A 60 3.75 -0.17 -15.83
CA GLY A 60 2.60 -1.07 -15.95
C GLY A 60 1.76 -1.24 -14.66
N LEU A 61 1.91 -0.33 -13.69
CA LEU A 61 1.31 -0.38 -12.37
C LEU A 61 0.32 0.78 -12.18
N VAL A 62 -0.85 0.45 -11.64
CA VAL A 62 -1.93 1.40 -11.42
C VAL A 62 -2.38 1.33 -9.97
N LEU A 63 -2.50 2.48 -9.31
CA LEU A 63 -3.07 2.60 -7.98
C LEU A 63 -4.55 2.97 -8.09
N ALA A 64 -5.44 2.07 -7.68
CA ALA A 64 -6.86 2.35 -7.54
C ALA A 64 -7.19 2.69 -6.08
N VAL A 65 -8.01 3.72 -5.88
CA VAL A 65 -8.49 4.20 -4.58
C VAL A 65 -9.99 3.99 -4.50
N LEU A 66 -10.42 3.14 -3.59
CA LEU A 66 -11.80 2.68 -3.40
C LEU A 66 -12.30 3.05 -1.99
N PRO A 67 -13.62 3.12 -1.76
CA PRO A 67 -14.15 3.14 -0.40
C PRO A 67 -13.85 1.81 0.31
N LYS A 68 -13.87 1.79 1.64
CA LYS A 68 -13.60 0.59 2.44
C LYS A 68 -14.85 -0.27 2.63
N THR A 69 -15.51 -0.66 1.53
CA THR A 69 -16.69 -1.54 1.54
C THR A 69 -16.35 -3.00 1.21
N ASP A 70 -17.29 -3.93 1.37
CA ASP A 70 -17.08 -5.34 1.03
C ASP A 70 -16.99 -5.57 -0.49
N GLU A 71 -17.75 -4.81 -1.27
CA GLU A 71 -17.70 -4.81 -2.74
C GLU A 71 -16.31 -4.37 -3.22
N ALA A 72 -15.77 -3.30 -2.62
CA ALA A 72 -14.43 -2.83 -2.91
C ALA A 72 -13.35 -3.85 -2.50
N ARG A 73 -13.51 -4.55 -1.36
CA ARG A 73 -12.58 -5.61 -0.93
C ARG A 73 -12.54 -6.79 -1.90
N ALA A 74 -13.66 -7.08 -2.56
CA ALA A 74 -13.77 -8.17 -3.52
C ALA A 74 -12.88 -7.98 -4.75
N ILE A 75 -12.46 -6.75 -5.09
CA ILE A 75 -11.56 -6.47 -6.23
C ILE A 75 -10.28 -7.31 -6.20
N SER A 76 -9.74 -7.57 -5.00
CA SER A 76 -8.51 -8.34 -4.82
C SER A 76 -8.62 -9.80 -5.25
N ARG A 77 -9.83 -10.34 -5.29
CA ARG A 77 -10.11 -11.75 -5.65
C ARG A 77 -10.80 -11.87 -7.01
N ASN A 78 -11.62 -10.89 -7.36
CA ASN A 78 -12.56 -10.99 -8.48
C ASN A 78 -12.08 -10.27 -9.75
N LEU A 79 -11.12 -9.35 -9.64
CA LEU A 79 -10.59 -8.64 -10.80
C LEU A 79 -9.53 -9.48 -11.52
N SER A 80 -9.90 -10.05 -12.67
CA SER A 80 -9.00 -10.86 -13.52
C SER A 80 -8.66 -10.20 -14.86
N LYS A 81 -9.45 -9.22 -15.27
CA LYS A 81 -9.27 -8.47 -16.51
C LYS A 81 -9.54 -6.98 -16.30
N VAL A 82 -8.79 -6.14 -17.01
CA VAL A 82 -8.97 -4.68 -17.05
C VAL A 82 -8.86 -4.22 -18.50
N CYS A 83 -9.85 -3.47 -18.98
CA CYS A 83 -9.89 -2.95 -20.36
C CYS A 83 -9.65 -4.05 -21.41
N GLY A 84 -10.25 -5.23 -21.22
CA GLY A 84 -10.08 -6.40 -22.10
C GLY A 84 -8.80 -7.21 -21.89
N LEU A 85 -7.81 -6.70 -21.15
CA LEU A 85 -6.54 -7.36 -20.92
C LEU A 85 -6.62 -8.43 -19.84
N SER A 86 -6.01 -9.59 -20.10
CA SER A 86 -5.80 -10.67 -19.15
C SER A 86 -4.42 -10.60 -18.47
N GLY A 87 -4.17 -11.45 -17.48
CA GLY A 87 -2.89 -11.48 -16.75
C GLY A 87 -2.76 -10.40 -15.69
N ILE A 88 -3.88 -9.75 -15.35
CA ILE A 88 -3.94 -8.71 -14.32
C ILE A 88 -3.74 -9.33 -12.94
N ARG A 89 -2.95 -8.66 -12.10
CA ARG A 89 -2.76 -9.05 -10.69
C ARG A 89 -3.07 -7.87 -9.79
N VAL A 90 -3.84 -8.12 -8.73
CA VAL A 90 -4.16 -7.12 -7.71
C VAL A 90 -3.34 -7.39 -6.45
N GLU A 91 -2.65 -6.36 -5.96
CA GLU A 91 -1.78 -6.43 -4.80
C GLU A 91 -2.04 -5.28 -3.83
N ALA A 92 -1.63 -5.43 -2.58
CA ALA A 92 -1.61 -4.32 -1.63
C ALA A 92 -0.48 -3.35 -2.00
N PRO A 93 -0.66 -2.03 -1.83
CA PRO A 93 0.42 -1.07 -1.97
C PRO A 93 1.59 -1.41 -1.05
N HIS A 94 2.82 -1.19 -1.54
CA HIS A 94 4.02 -1.42 -0.76
C HIS A 94 4.02 -0.52 0.50
N LYS A 95 4.23 -1.15 1.67
CA LYS A 95 4.25 -0.46 2.96
C LYS A 95 5.70 -0.20 3.36
N ARG A 96 6.06 1.06 3.60
CA ARG A 96 7.43 1.48 3.95
C ARG A 96 7.89 1.09 5.37
N GLY A 97 7.15 0.25 6.11
CA GLY A 97 7.48 -0.18 7.48
C GLY A 97 7.45 0.91 8.57
N MET A 98 7.42 2.19 8.17
CA MET A 98 7.42 3.35 9.05
C MET A 98 6.00 3.90 9.27
N PRO A 99 5.70 4.44 10.47
CA PRO A 99 4.44 5.14 10.72
C PRO A 99 4.33 6.36 9.81
N GLY A 100 3.10 6.70 9.42
CA GLY A 100 2.83 7.96 8.72
C GLY A 100 3.32 9.15 9.55
N GLN A 101 4.05 10.07 8.92
CA GLN A 101 4.53 11.30 9.53
C GLN A 101 3.63 12.48 9.12
N CYS A 102 3.22 13.27 10.10
CA CYS A 102 2.48 14.50 9.86
C CYS A 102 3.44 15.58 9.36
N HIS A 103 3.28 16.06 8.12
CA HIS A 103 4.11 17.14 7.56
C HIS A 103 3.88 18.50 8.21
N ARG A 104 2.80 18.66 8.99
CA ARG A 104 2.53 19.90 9.74
C ARG A 104 3.36 19.94 11.02
N CYS A 105 3.17 18.99 11.94
CA CYS A 105 3.85 19.01 13.24
C CYS A 105 5.07 18.08 13.36
N GLN A 106 5.39 17.34 12.29
CA GLN A 106 6.51 16.37 12.16
C GLN A 106 6.41 15.11 13.03
N ARG A 107 5.35 14.96 13.84
CA ARG A 107 5.12 13.79 14.69
C ARG A 107 4.53 12.60 13.92
N TYR A 108 4.75 11.40 14.43
CA TYR A 108 4.18 10.17 13.87
C TYR A 108 2.71 9.96 14.25
N GLY A 109 2.02 9.13 13.47
CA GLY A 109 0.75 8.51 13.84
C GLY A 109 -0.52 9.20 13.34
N HIS A 110 -0.42 10.36 12.68
CA HIS A 110 -1.57 11.04 12.09
C HIS A 110 -1.19 11.79 10.80
N ALA A 111 -2.20 12.11 9.99
CA ALA A 111 -2.04 12.86 8.74
C ALA A 111 -2.11 14.38 8.98
N SER A 112 -1.43 15.16 8.14
CA SER A 112 -1.46 16.64 8.21
C SER A 112 -2.85 17.24 8.11
N ALA A 113 -3.74 16.61 7.35
CA ALA A 113 -5.12 17.06 7.16
C ALA A 113 -5.91 17.16 8.47
N ASN A 114 -5.56 16.34 9.45
CA ASN A 114 -6.24 16.27 10.75
C ASN A 114 -5.43 16.93 11.87
N CYS A 115 -4.40 17.70 11.52
CA CYS A 115 -3.52 18.33 12.47
C CYS A 115 -3.84 19.82 12.56
N HIS A 116 -4.23 20.29 13.73
CA HIS A 116 -4.51 21.70 14.03
C HIS A 116 -3.43 22.34 14.91
N VAL A 117 -2.28 21.66 15.03
CA VAL A 117 -1.09 22.12 15.73
C VAL A 117 -0.31 23.12 14.86
N GLN A 118 0.48 24.01 15.46
CA GLN A 118 1.41 24.86 14.70
C GLN A 118 2.41 24.03 13.88
N SER A 119 2.79 24.55 12.71
CA SER A 119 3.77 23.89 11.84
C SER A 119 5.14 23.83 12.50
N ARG A 120 5.90 22.80 12.18
CA ARG A 120 7.27 22.60 12.63
C ARG A 120 8.15 22.19 11.47
N CYS A 121 9.39 22.70 11.48
CA CYS A 121 10.38 22.35 10.49
C CYS A 121 10.88 20.92 10.66
N VAL A 122 10.97 20.17 9.55
CA VAL A 122 11.53 18.80 9.56
C VAL A 122 13.02 18.76 9.91
N LYS A 123 13.74 19.87 9.68
CA LYS A 123 15.19 19.97 9.88
C LYS A 123 15.55 20.38 11.30
N CYS A 124 14.84 21.35 11.88
CA CYS A 124 15.23 21.99 13.14
C CYS A 124 14.17 21.97 14.23
N PHE A 125 12.97 21.41 13.98
CA PHE A 125 11.86 21.33 14.93
C PHE A 125 11.24 22.69 15.39
N VAL A 126 11.82 23.82 14.98
CA VAL A 126 11.31 25.19 15.22
C VAL A 126 9.95 25.42 14.53
N LEU A 127 9.16 26.34 15.08
CA LEU A 127 7.84 26.74 14.59
C LEU A 127 7.94 27.59 13.31
N HIS A 128 8.19 26.94 12.18
CA HIS A 128 8.09 27.50 10.83
C HIS A 128 7.91 26.37 9.81
N TRP A 129 7.58 26.71 8.56
CA TRP A 129 7.56 25.73 7.48
C TRP A 129 8.97 25.39 7.02
N THR A 130 9.21 24.15 6.60
CA THR A 130 10.53 23.72 6.08
C THR A 130 11.03 24.59 4.93
N SER A 131 10.13 25.17 4.14
CA SER A 131 10.42 26.11 3.05
C SER A 131 11.01 27.44 3.53
N GLU A 132 10.69 27.85 4.75
CA GLU A 132 11.17 29.10 5.38
C GLU A 132 12.46 28.87 6.19
N CYS A 133 12.95 27.63 6.25
CA CYS A 133 14.09 27.27 7.06
C CYS A 133 15.40 27.70 6.38
N SER A 134 16.17 28.57 7.04
CA SER A 134 17.48 29.03 6.60
C SER A 134 18.55 27.92 6.58
N ARG A 135 18.31 26.79 7.27
CA ARG A 135 19.27 25.67 7.31
C ARG A 135 19.35 24.98 5.96
N SER A 136 20.54 24.96 5.38
CA SER A 136 20.88 24.16 4.20
C SER A 136 21.64 22.90 4.62
N LYS A 137 21.99 22.03 3.66
CA LYS A 137 22.89 20.90 3.95
C LYS A 137 24.32 21.38 4.24
N ASP A 138 24.67 22.57 3.76
CA ASP A 138 26.04 23.11 3.77
C ASP A 138 26.28 24.08 4.93
N SER A 139 25.23 24.47 5.67
CA SER A 139 25.35 25.45 6.77
C SER A 139 26.06 24.91 8.01
N GLY A 140 26.42 23.63 8.06
CA GLY A 140 27.01 22.98 9.23
C GLY A 140 26.06 22.83 10.43
N ASP A 141 24.85 23.40 10.34
CA ASP A 141 23.85 23.33 11.39
C ASP A 141 23.34 21.91 11.60
N LYS A 142 23.44 21.45 12.85
CA LYS A 142 22.97 20.13 13.21
C LYS A 142 21.43 20.06 13.16
N PRO A 143 20.84 19.06 12.46
CA PRO A 143 19.40 18.88 12.47
C PRO A 143 18.92 18.41 13.86
N ALA A 144 17.64 18.58 14.13
CA ALA A 144 17.01 18.14 15.38
C ALA A 144 15.67 17.46 15.10
N CYS A 145 15.48 16.27 15.68
CA CYS A 145 14.26 15.49 15.50
C CYS A 145 13.20 15.83 16.56
N VAL A 146 11.98 16.15 16.13
CA VAL A 146 10.83 16.36 17.05
C VAL A 146 10.48 15.13 17.91
N ASN A 147 10.76 13.92 17.41
CA ASN A 147 10.27 12.69 18.03
C ASN A 147 11.21 12.18 19.13
N CYS A 148 12.53 12.34 18.95
CA CYS A 148 13.54 11.81 19.88
C CYS A 148 14.55 12.86 20.38
N GLY A 149 14.55 14.09 19.84
CA GLY A 149 15.50 15.15 20.19
C GLY A 149 16.92 14.96 19.67
N GLN A 150 17.22 13.86 18.95
CA GLN A 150 18.57 13.55 18.46
C GLN A 150 18.93 14.32 17.19
N GLU A 151 20.23 14.31 16.86
CA GLU A 151 20.86 15.02 15.75
C GLU A 151 20.56 14.38 14.37
N HIS A 152 19.29 14.33 14.00
CA HIS A 152 18.84 13.91 12.67
C HIS A 152 17.53 14.61 12.31
N THR A 153 17.18 14.64 11.01
CA THR A 153 15.89 15.19 10.57
C THR A 153 14.74 14.32 11.06
N ALA A 154 13.55 14.91 11.22
CA ALA A 154 12.39 14.19 11.74
C ALA A 154 11.93 13.02 10.85
N ASN A 155 12.27 13.04 9.55
CA ASN A 155 11.94 12.00 8.57
C ASN A 155 13.00 10.89 8.44
N CYS A 156 14.02 10.88 9.30
CA CYS A 156 15.04 9.84 9.31
C CYS A 156 14.43 8.46 9.61
N GLU A 157 14.67 7.47 8.73
CA GLU A 157 14.18 6.08 8.89
C GLU A 157 14.80 5.38 10.12
N GLY A 158 15.97 5.82 10.57
CA GLY A 158 16.68 5.29 11.74
C GLY A 158 16.26 5.89 13.08
N CYS A 159 15.19 6.70 13.14
CA CYS A 159 14.76 7.30 14.40
C CYS A 159 14.36 6.21 15.42
N PRO A 160 14.90 6.21 16.66
CA PRO A 160 14.56 5.20 17.66
C PRO A 160 13.10 5.26 18.13
N LYS A 161 12.45 6.42 17.95
CA LYS A 161 11.03 6.64 18.27
C LYS A 161 10.10 6.32 17.09
N ALA A 162 10.64 6.02 15.92
CA ALA A 162 9.83 5.47 14.84
C ALA A 162 9.51 4.02 15.17
N SER A 163 8.30 3.78 15.66
CA SER A 163 7.82 2.42 15.86
C SER A 163 7.77 1.71 14.50
N LYS A 164 8.59 0.68 14.31
CA LYS A 164 8.42 -0.23 13.18
C LYS A 164 7.00 -0.78 13.27
N VAL A 165 6.18 -0.53 12.25
CA VAL A 165 4.81 -1.04 12.24
C VAL A 165 4.92 -2.56 12.06
N VAL A 166 4.85 -3.30 13.16
CA VAL A 166 4.79 -4.76 13.13
C VAL A 166 3.40 -5.15 12.64
N PHE A 167 3.31 -5.54 11.37
CA PHE A 167 2.08 -6.05 10.82
C PHE A 167 1.86 -7.47 11.34
N LYS A 168 0.86 -7.67 12.21
CA LYS A 168 0.32 -9.01 12.42
C LYS A 168 -0.24 -9.48 11.07
N PRO A 169 0.19 -10.63 10.52
CA PRO A 169 -0.54 -11.22 9.42
C PRO A 169 -1.97 -11.41 9.92
N THR A 170 -2.94 -10.86 9.20
CA THR A 170 -4.33 -11.22 9.41
C THR A 170 -4.39 -12.72 9.17
N ASN A 171 -4.51 -13.50 10.25
CA ASN A 171 -4.69 -14.94 10.17
C ASN A 171 -5.85 -15.18 9.20
N ARG A 172 -5.53 -15.73 8.03
CA ARG A 172 -6.51 -16.44 7.24
C ARG A 172 -7.03 -17.51 8.18
N ILE A 173 -8.26 -17.37 8.64
CA ILE A 173 -8.99 -18.51 9.19
C ILE A 173 -9.26 -19.39 7.97
N ASP A 174 -8.25 -20.18 7.60
CA ASP A 174 -8.45 -21.35 6.76
C ASP A 174 -9.33 -22.27 7.61
N LYS A 175 -10.65 -22.20 7.37
CA LYS A 175 -11.56 -23.28 7.73
C LYS A 175 -11.08 -24.50 6.94
N LYS A 176 -10.14 -25.26 7.52
CA LYS A 176 -9.95 -26.68 7.19
C LYS A 176 -11.27 -27.37 7.51
N GLN A 177 -12.14 -27.48 6.50
CA GLN A 177 -13.18 -28.49 6.54
C GLN A 177 -12.49 -29.85 6.48
N PHE A 178 -12.66 -30.59 7.56
CA PHE A 178 -12.37 -32.00 7.69
C PHE A 178 -13.01 -32.77 6.53
N ASN A 179 -12.20 -33.37 5.67
CA ASN A 179 -12.65 -34.52 4.89
C ASN A 179 -11.97 -35.76 5.44
N ASN A 180 -12.71 -36.45 6.30
CA ASN A 180 -12.44 -37.82 6.72
C ASN A 180 -12.58 -38.71 5.47
N LYS A 181 -11.45 -39.20 4.92
CA LYS A 181 -11.46 -40.40 4.08
C LYS A 181 -10.34 -41.31 4.55
N LYS A 182 -10.76 -42.46 5.08
CA LYS A 182 -9.92 -43.56 5.57
C LYS A 182 -8.94 -44.01 4.48
N ALA A 183 -7.70 -44.25 4.88
CA ALA A 183 -6.68 -44.85 4.04
C ALA A 183 -6.94 -46.35 3.85
N THR A 184 -6.80 -46.83 2.62
CA THR A 184 -6.57 -48.24 2.30
C THR A 184 -5.09 -48.45 1.97
N PRO A 185 -4.49 -49.60 2.32
CA PRO A 185 -3.05 -49.79 2.23
C PRO A 185 -2.58 -50.15 0.82
N ALA A 186 -1.33 -49.78 0.54
CA ALA A 186 -0.65 -49.85 -0.74
C ALA A 186 -0.47 -51.28 -1.28
N ARG A 187 -0.45 -51.40 -2.61
CA ARG A 187 0.16 -52.55 -3.31
C ARG A 187 1.17 -52.03 -4.32
N ASP A 188 2.41 -52.42 -4.09
CA ASP A 188 3.60 -52.17 -4.88
C ASP A 188 3.65 -53.18 -6.04
N THR A 189 3.84 -52.71 -7.27
CA THR A 189 4.34 -53.57 -8.37
C THR A 189 5.02 -52.73 -9.44
N SER A 190 6.34 -52.90 -9.50
CA SER A 190 7.24 -52.59 -10.60
C SER A 190 7.01 -53.51 -11.80
N ASN A 191 6.64 -52.92 -12.95
CA ASN A 191 7.16 -53.18 -14.32
C ASN A 191 6.14 -52.79 -15.40
N PRO A 192 6.53 -52.05 -16.45
CA PRO A 192 5.71 -51.87 -17.65
C PRO A 192 6.03 -52.93 -18.74
N PRO A 193 5.03 -53.47 -19.47
CA PRO A 193 5.25 -54.25 -20.67
C PRO A 193 5.27 -53.39 -21.96
N PRO A 194 5.82 -53.91 -23.07
CA PRO A 194 6.40 -53.09 -24.14
C PRO A 194 5.45 -52.70 -25.28
N LEU A 195 5.84 -51.65 -25.99
CA LEU A 195 5.24 -51.08 -27.19
C LEU A 195 5.16 -52.09 -28.34
N ARG A 196 3.97 -52.22 -28.97
CA ARG A 196 3.84 -52.82 -30.30
C ARG A 196 3.41 -51.76 -31.31
N HIS A 197 4.14 -51.72 -32.41
CA HIS A 197 3.94 -50.88 -33.58
C HIS A 197 2.99 -51.55 -34.59
N GLU A 198 2.53 -50.72 -35.54
CA GLU A 198 2.07 -51.04 -36.90
C GLU A 198 0.58 -51.39 -37.05
N LYS A 199 -0.14 -51.01 -38.12
CA LYS A 199 0.17 -50.31 -39.37
C LYS A 199 -1.15 -49.78 -39.97
N ILE A 200 -1.04 -48.75 -40.79
CA ILE A 200 -2.09 -48.16 -41.63
C ILE A 200 -2.42 -49.13 -42.80
N PRO A 201 -3.65 -49.12 -43.29
CA PRO A 201 -3.89 -48.82 -44.72
C PRO A 201 -4.73 -47.56 -44.94
#